data_AF-A0AA40VH23-F1
#
_entry.id   AF-A0AA40VH23-F1
#
_cell.length_a   1.000
_cell.length_b   1.000
_cell.length_c   1.000
_cell.angle_alpha   90.00
_cell.angle_beta   90.00
_cell.angle_gamma   90.00
#
_symmetry.space_group_name_H-M   'P 1'
#
loop_
_entity.id
_entity.type
_entity.pdbx_description
1 polymer ?
#
loop_
_entity_poly.entity_id
_entity_poly.type
_entity_poly.pdbx_seq_one_letter_code
_entity_poly.pdbx_strand_id
1 'polypeptide(L)' 'MCPDCEDFARTVLLLGHFATYAETPGADATFVEVVGPALAVSLPEPPPGLFPDESA' A
#
# COMPACT_ATOMS: atom_id res chain seq x y z
N MET A 1 20.72 0.98 12.41
CA MET A 1 19.27 0.78 12.22
C MET A 1 18.77 2.01 11.51
N CYS A 2 18.12 1.84 10.35
CA CYS A 2 17.63 2.93 9.51
C CYS A 2 16.13 3.10 9.83
N PRO A 3 15.71 4.16 10.54
CA PRO A 3 14.32 4.32 10.96
C PRO A 3 13.33 4.31 9.78
N ASP A 4 13.69 4.97 8.68
CA ASP A 4 12.89 5.02 7.46
C ASP A 4 12.69 3.63 6.82
N CYS A 5 13.69 2.75 6.97
CA CYS A 5 13.64 1.38 6.48
C CYS A 5 12.68 0.51 7.31
N GLU A 6 12.58 0.76 8.62
CA GLU A 6 11.65 0.07 9.51
C GLU A 6 10.21 0.53 9.27
N ASP A 7 10.00 1.83 9.06
CA ASP A 7 8.70 2.38 8.70
C ASP A 7 8.23 1.88 7.34
N PHE A 8 9.12 1.86 6.34
CA PHE A 8 8.84 1.24 5.04
C PHE A 8 8.42 -0.23 5.17
N ALA A 9 9.22 -1.04 5.88
CA ALA A 9 8.91 -2.45 6.08
C ALA A 9 7.57 -2.65 6.78
N ARG A 10 7.25 -1.81 7.78
CA ARG A 10 5.97 -1.85 8.48
C ARG A 10 4.81 -1.51 7.56
N THR A 11 4.93 -0.47 6.74
CA THR A 11 3.89 -0.07 5.77
C THR A 11 3.65 -1.16 4.73
N VAL A 12 4.71 -1.76 4.19
CA VAL A 12 4.61 -2.88 3.22
C VAL A 12 3.91 -4.10 3.85
N LEU A 13 4.27 -4.47 5.07
CA LEU A 13 3.60 -5.57 5.78
C LEU A 13 2.11 -5.26 6.03
N LEU A 14 1.78 -4.02 6.41
CA LEU A 14 0.40 -3.62 6.64
C LEU A 14 -0.42 -3.68 5.34
N LEU A 15 0.16 -3.23 4.22
CA LEU A 15 -0.44 -3.33 2.89
C LEU A 15 -0.67 -4.80 2.48
N GLY A 16 0.28 -5.70 2.75
CA GLY A 16 0.12 -7.13 2.48
C GLY A 16 -1.04 -7.76 3.28
N HIS A 17 -1.15 -7.45 4.57
CA HIS A 17 -2.29 -7.89 5.39
C HIS A 17 -3.61 -7.30 4.89
N PHE A 18 -3.60 -6.01 4.52
CA PHE A 18 -4.77 -5.33 3.99
C PHE A 18 -5.25 -5.95 2.66
N ALA A 19 -4.33 -6.28 1.74
CA ALA A 19 -4.65 -6.99 0.52
C ALA A 19 -5.28 -8.36 0.79
N THR A 20 -4.75 -9.11 1.77
CA THR A 20 -5.31 -10.39 2.18
C THR A 20 -6.72 -10.24 2.76
N TYR A 21 -6.97 -9.17 3.53
CA TYR A 21 -8.30 -8.84 4.04
C TYR A 21 -9.27 -8.51 2.90
N ALA A 22 -8.86 -7.69 1.93
CA ALA A 22 -9.71 -7.26 0.81
C ALA A 22 -10.23 -8.45 -0.03
N GLU A 23 -9.45 -9.52 -0.16
CA GLU A 23 -9.83 -10.75 -0.86
C GLU A 23 -10.69 -11.71 -0.02
N THR A 24 -10.92 -11.41 1.26
CA THR A 24 -11.72 -12.26 2.15
C THR A 24 -13.23 -12.11 1.86
N PRO A 25 -14.00 -13.20 1.72
CA PRO A 25 -15.44 -13.10 1.51
C PRO A 25 -16.15 -12.31 2.62
N GLY A 26 -16.90 -11.28 2.22
CA GLY A 26 -17.61 -10.40 3.15
C GLY A 26 -16.76 -9.30 3.78
N ALA A 27 -15.55 -9.06 3.26
CA ALA A 27 -14.77 -7.88 3.61
C ALA A 27 -15.57 -6.59 3.35
N ASP A 28 -15.39 -5.60 4.25
CA ASP A 28 -16.06 -4.31 4.15
C ASP A 28 -15.46 -3.52 2.98
N ALA A 29 -16.23 -3.43 1.89
CA ALA A 29 -15.83 -2.71 0.68
C ALA A 29 -15.56 -1.22 0.94
N THR A 30 -16.35 -0.57 1.81
CA THR A 30 -16.16 0.86 2.12
C THR A 30 -14.86 1.07 2.88
N PHE A 31 -14.55 0.18 3.82
CA PHE A 31 -13.26 0.19 4.51
C PHE A 31 -12.09 0.00 3.53
N VAL A 32 -12.20 -0.96 2.60
CA VAL A 32 -11.15 -1.21 1.61
C VAL A 32 -10.91 0.01 0.71
N GLU A 33 -11.99 0.62 0.21
CA GLU A 33 -11.92 1.80 -0.66
C GLU A 33 -11.31 3.02 0.04
N VAL A 34 -11.61 3.23 1.33
CA VAL A 34 -11.12 4.38 2.09
C VAL A 34 -9.68 4.19 2.57
N VAL A 35 -9.35 3.01 3.09
CA VAL A 35 -8.07 2.78 3.77
C VAL A 35 -6.96 2.39 2.79
N GLY A 36 -7.30 1.74 1.68
CA GLY A 36 -6.32 1.33 0.67
C GLY A 36 -5.46 2.48 0.15
N PRO A 37 -6.07 3.56 -0.37
CA PRO A 37 -5.32 4.73 -0.84
C PRO A 37 -4.48 5.38 0.27
N ALA A 38 -5.02 5.50 1.49
CA ALA A 38 -4.32 6.11 2.62
C ALA A 38 -3.05 5.34 3.01
N LEU A 39 -3.08 4.01 2.91
CA LEU A 39 -1.90 3.18 3.14
C LEU A 39 -0.91 3.26 1.99
N ALA A 40 -1.40 3.27 0.74
CA ALA A 40 -0.53 3.34 -0.43
C ALA A 40 0.30 4.64 -0.46
N VAL A 41 -0.30 5.78 -0.12
CA VAL A 41 0.42 7.09 -0.06
C VAL A 41 1.42 7.19 1.07
N SER A 42 1.39 6.26 2.04
CA SER A 42 2.39 6.19 3.11
C SER A 42 3.69 5.53 2.67
N LEU A 43 3.73 4.94 1.46
CA LEU A 43 4.96 4.44 0.86
C LEU A 43 5.82 5.60 0.33
N PRO A 44 7.15 5.47 0.38
CA PRO A 44 8.04 6.42 -0.27
C PRO A 44 7.80 6.41 -1.78
N GLU A 45 8.07 7.56 -2.41
CA GLU A 45 7.96 7.71 -3.85
C GLU A 45 8.80 6.61 -4.55
N PRO A 46 8.23 5.87 -5.52
CA PRO A 46 8.95 4.93 -6.33
C PRO A 46 10.17 5.56 -7.03
N PRO A 47 11.24 4.81 -7.28
CA PRO A 47 12.32 5.29 -8.11
C PRO A 47 11.82 5.59 -9.55
N PRO A 48 12.40 6.59 -10.23
CA PRO A 48 12.03 6.93 -11.60
C PRO A 48 12.08 5.71 -12.53
N GLY A 49 11.05 5.54 -13.37
CA GLY A 49 10.96 4.43 -14.32
C GLY A 49 10.50 3.08 -13.72
N LEU A 50 10.12 3.03 -12.44
CA LEU A 50 9.50 1.85 -11.83
C LEU A 50 8.09 1.59 -12.39
N PHE A 51 7.31 2.66 -12.54
CA PHE A 51 5.96 2.60 -13.09
C PHE A 51 5.96 3.14 -14.52
N PRO A 52 5.21 2.52 -15.44
CA PRO A 52 5.02 3.10 -16.77
C PRO A 52 4.37 4.48 -16.64
N ASP A 53 4.85 5.45 -17.43
CA ASP A 53 4.19 6.76 -17.53
C ASP A 53 2.71 6.53 -17.91
N GLU A 54 1.77 7.13 -17.17
CA GLU A 54 0.33 7.10 -17.45
C GLU A 54 -0.07 7.86 -18.74
N SER A 55 0.88 8.06 -19.65
CA SER A 55 0.69 8.63 -20.97
C SER A 55 0.40 7.52 -21.99
N ALA A 56 -0.76 6.85 -21.87
CA ALA A 56 -1.34 5.99 -22.89
C ALA A 56 -2.87 5.99 -22.83
#